data_AF-A0A3S5FCS3-F1
#
_entry.id   AF-A0A3S5FCS3-F1
#
_cell.length_a   1.000
_cell.length_b   1.000
_cell.length_c   1.000
_cell.angle_alpha   90.00
_cell.angle_beta   90.00
_cell.angle_gamma   90.00
#
_symmetry.space_group_name_H-M   'P 1'
#
loop_
_entity.id
_entity.type
_entity.pdbx_description
1 polymer ?
#
loop_
_entity_poly.entity_id
_entity_poly.type
_entity_poly.pdbx_seq_one_letter_code
_entity_poly.pdbx_strand_id
1 'polypeptide(L)'
;MAPHLLRYLTVCVIISSDKKKKSLIKDLVHLVQQEAYSYQDPVTEFISCLYVKFDFDGTQEKLKLCETVLPNDFFLTGCFEDFMENARLLMFESFCRIHHSVGIE
;
A
#
# COMPACT_ATOMS: atom_id res chain seq x y z
N MET A 1 7.63 14.33 15.47
CA MET A 1 6.56 14.42 14.45
C MET A 1 5.53 13.34 14.71
N ALA A 2 4.37 13.35 14.03
CA ALA A 2 3.28 12.39 14.26
C ALA A 2 3.32 11.27 13.19
N PRO A 3 4.14 10.22 13.38
CA PRO A 3 4.37 9.20 12.35
C PRO A 3 3.13 8.37 12.01
N HIS A 4 2.20 8.22 12.98
CA HIS A 4 0.97 7.46 12.80
C HIS A 4 0.05 8.04 11.72
N LEU A 5 0.20 9.32 11.35
CA LEU A 5 -0.56 9.94 10.26
C LEU A 5 -0.21 9.35 8.89
N LEU A 6 0.98 8.76 8.74
CA LEU A 6 1.43 8.16 7.49
C LEU A 6 0.56 6.97 7.07
N ARG A 7 0.01 6.22 8.03
CA ARG A 7 -0.98 5.16 7.77
C ARG A 7 -2.21 5.70 7.05
N TYR A 8 -2.83 6.75 7.61
CA TYR A 8 -4.03 7.36 7.04
C TYR A 8 -3.77 8.01 5.67
N LEU A 9 -2.62 8.66 5.52
CA LEU A 9 -2.20 9.20 4.23
C LEU A 9 -2.05 8.09 3.19
N THR A 10 -1.43 6.96 3.56
CA THR A 10 -1.23 5.82 2.67
C THR A 10 -2.57 5.24 2.21
N VAL A 11 -3.50 5.01 3.14
CA VAL A 11 -4.85 4.55 2.78
C VAL A 11 -5.53 5.53 1.82
N CYS A 12 -5.52 6.82 2.14
CA CYS A 12 -6.13 7.86 1.32
C CYS A 12 -5.58 7.88 -0.11
N VAL A 13 -4.26 7.77 -0.27
CA VAL A 13 -3.61 7.72 -1.60
C VAL A 13 -3.99 6.45 -2.37
N ILE A 14 -4.07 5.30 -1.67
CA ILE A 14 -4.43 4.02 -2.31
C ILE A 14 -5.88 4.02 -2.80
N ILE A 15 -6.83 4.53 -2.01
CA ILE A 15 -8.26 4.59 -2.41
C ILE A 15 -8.56 5.73 -3.39
N SER A 16 -7.66 6.70 -3.54
CA SER A 16 -7.89 7.83 -4.44
C SER A 16 -8.06 7.38 -5.90
N SER A 17 -9.09 7.93 -6.55
CA SER A 17 -9.37 7.77 -7.99
C SER A 17 -8.81 8.94 -8.83
N ASP A 18 -7.95 9.78 -8.26
CA ASP A 18 -7.38 10.94 -8.94
C ASP A 18 -6.47 10.53 -10.11
N LYS A 19 -6.53 11.25 -11.23
CA LYS A 19 -5.59 11.10 -12.36
C LYS A 19 -4.13 11.28 -11.94
N LYS A 20 -3.88 12.01 -10.84
CA LYS A 20 -2.56 12.25 -10.23
C LYS A 20 -2.11 11.14 -9.28
N LYS A 21 -2.89 10.07 -9.07
CA LYS A 21 -2.57 8.94 -8.18
C LYS A 21 -1.15 8.42 -8.36
N LYS A 22 -0.68 8.28 -9.60
CA LYS A 22 0.68 7.81 -9.90
C LYS A 22 1.77 8.74 -9.35
N SER A 23 1.57 10.06 -9.41
CA SER A 23 2.48 11.04 -8.81
C SER A 23 2.45 10.96 -7.29
N LEU A 24 1.24 10.88 -6.70
CA LEU A 24 1.06 10.80 -5.26
C LEU A 24 1.68 9.53 -4.67
N ILE A 25 1.54 8.38 -5.34
CA ILE A 25 2.20 7.13 -4.94
C ILE A 25 3.72 7.29 -4.98
N LYS A 26 4.26 7.93 -6.02
CA LYS A 26 5.71 8.19 -6.09
C LYS A 26 6.17 9.02 -4.89
N ASP A 27 5.50 10.12 -4.59
CA ASP A 27 5.86 10.99 -3.46
C ASP A 27 5.69 10.25 -2.11
N LEU A 28 4.62 9.46 -1.97
CA LEU A 28 4.37 8.61 -0.82
C LEU A 28 5.48 7.57 -0.60
N VAL A 29 5.97 6.93 -1.66
CA VAL A 29 7.08 5.96 -1.55
C VAL A 29 8.33 6.62 -0.99
N HIS A 30 8.66 7.83 -1.45
CA HIS A 30 9.79 8.58 -0.91
C HIS A 30 9.58 8.91 0.58
N LEU A 31 8.38 9.35 0.96
CA LEU A 31 8.06 9.66 2.34
C LEU A 31 8.13 8.41 3.26
N VAL A 32 7.58 7.29 2.82
CA VAL A 32 7.64 6.01 3.55
C VAL A 32 9.08 5.55 3.73
N GLN A 33 9.93 5.69 2.71
CA GLN A 33 11.36 5.38 2.84
C GLN A 33 12.08 6.26 3.85
N GLN A 34 11.80 7.57 3.86
CA GLN A 34 12.41 8.50 4.81
C GLN A 34 12.00 8.19 6.25
N GLU A 35 10.73 7.85 6.48
CA GLU A 35 10.19 7.61 7.83
C GLU A 35 10.32 6.16 8.30
N ALA A 36 10.82 5.24 7.47
CA ALA A 36 10.88 3.80 7.73
C ALA A 36 11.69 3.41 8.99
N TYR A 37 12.62 4.28 9.43
CA TYR A 37 13.39 4.08 10.66
C TYR A 37 12.59 4.40 11.92
N SER A 38 11.59 5.29 11.81
CA SER A 38 10.84 5.82 12.95
C SER A 38 9.48 5.14 13.12
N TYR A 39 8.88 4.62 12.05
CA TYR A 39 7.55 4.03 12.11
C TYR A 39 7.35 2.97 11.04
N GLN A 40 6.76 1.86 11.47
CA GLN A 40 6.43 0.72 10.63
C GLN A 40 5.03 0.25 11.01
N ASP A 41 4.17 0.17 10.00
CA ASP A 41 2.81 -0.32 10.09
C ASP A 41 2.51 -1.16 8.84
N PRO A 42 1.68 -2.21 8.92
CA PRO A 42 1.40 -3.09 7.78
C PRO A 42 1.00 -2.36 6.50
N VAL A 43 0.29 -1.23 6.61
CA VAL A 43 -0.15 -0.41 5.47
C VAL A 43 1.05 0.30 4.81
N THR A 44 1.97 0.84 5.61
CA THR A 44 3.19 1.48 5.10
C THR A 44 4.20 0.45 4.57
N GLU A 45 4.30 -0.71 5.24
CA GLU A 45 5.16 -1.81 4.81
C GLU A 45 4.67 -2.43 3.51
N PHE A 46 3.36 -2.50 3.27
CA PHE A 46 2.80 -2.91 1.99
C PHE A 46 3.38 -2.08 0.82
N ILE A 47 3.39 -0.75 0.95
CA ILE A 47 3.98 0.14 -0.06
C ILE A 47 5.50 -0.07 -0.19
N SER A 48 6.19 -0.26 0.94
CA SER A 48 7.63 -0.52 0.95
C SER A 48 7.97 -1.83 0.23
N CYS A 49 7.24 -2.93 0.51
CA CYS A 49 7.43 -4.20 -0.17
C CYS A 49 7.15 -4.09 -1.67
N LEU A 50 6.07 -3.41 -2.06
CA LEU A 50 5.64 -3.31 -3.46
C LEU A 50 6.55 -2.43 -4.33
N TYR A 51 6.95 -1.25 -3.84
CA TYR A 51 7.63 -0.24 -4.67
C TYR A 51 9.11 -0.03 -4.34
N VAL A 52 9.59 -0.52 -3.19
CA VAL A 52 11.00 -0.37 -2.79
C VAL A 52 11.73 -1.70 -2.91
N LYS A 53 11.18 -2.75 -2.30
CA LYS A 53 11.81 -4.08 -2.29
C LYS A 53 11.44 -4.92 -3.52
N PHE A 54 10.34 -4.59 -4.18
CA PHE A 54 9.74 -5.41 -5.25
C PHE A 54 9.52 -6.87 -4.80
N ASP A 55 9.17 -7.04 -3.53
CA ASP A 55 8.95 -8.33 -2.88
C ASP A 55 7.44 -8.63 -2.85
N PHE A 56 6.95 -9.39 -3.83
CA PHE A 56 5.53 -9.67 -3.99
C PHE A 56 5.00 -10.66 -2.93
N ASP A 57 5.82 -11.62 -2.51
CA ASP A 57 5.46 -12.56 -1.43
C ASP A 57 5.26 -11.78 -0.12
N GLY A 58 6.24 -10.95 0.24
CA GLY A 58 6.13 -10.06 1.39
C GLY A 58 4.97 -9.06 1.25
N THR A 59 4.72 -8.54 0.05
CA THR A 59 3.57 -7.65 -0.20
C THR A 59 2.25 -8.37 0.06
N GLN A 60 2.10 -9.62 -0.36
CA GLN A 60 0.90 -10.42 -0.13
C GLN A 60 0.69 -10.72 1.36
N GLU A 61 1.76 -11.02 2.10
CA GLU A 61 1.70 -11.20 3.55
C GLU A 61 1.27 -9.91 4.26
N LYS A 62 1.84 -8.76 3.88
CA LYS A 62 1.44 -7.46 4.45
C LYS A 62 -0.01 -7.10 4.11
N LEU A 63 -0.50 -7.45 2.92
CA LEU A 63 -1.90 -7.23 2.54
C LEU A 63 -2.86 -8.04 3.44
N LYS A 64 -2.53 -9.29 3.77
CA LYS A 64 -3.30 -10.10 4.74
C LYS A 64 -3.29 -9.48 6.13
N LEU A 65 -2.17 -8.89 6.55
CA LEU A 65 -2.13 -8.15 7.83
C LEU A 65 -3.03 -6.90 7.76
N CYS A 66 -3.04 -6.17 6.64
CA CYS A 66 -3.96 -5.04 6.41
C CYS A 66 -5.43 -5.45 6.58
N GLU A 67 -5.82 -6.66 6.14
CA GLU A 67 -7.17 -7.20 6.34
C GLU A 67 -7.56 -7.32 7.81
N THR A 68 -6.58 -7.56 8.69
CA THR A 68 -6.83 -7.65 10.14
C THR A 68 -6.76 -6.29 10.84
N VAL A 69 -5.91 -5.36 10.40
CA VAL A 69 -5.67 -4.11 11.14
C VAL A 69 -6.54 -2.94 10.70
N LEU A 70 -7.05 -2.93 9.47
CA LEU A 70 -7.88 -1.84 8.95
C LEU A 70 -9.32 -1.85 9.50
N PRO A 71 -10.01 -3.00 9.62
CA PRO A 71 -11.36 -3.03 10.19
C PRO A 71 -11.40 -2.65 11.67
N ASN A 72 -10.28 -2.80 12.38
CA ASN A 72 -10.13 -2.47 13.80
C ASN A 72 -9.79 -0.99 14.06
N ASP A 73 -9.65 -0.17 13.01
CA ASP A 73 -9.34 1.26 13.12
C ASP A 73 -10.59 2.10 12.88
N PHE A 74 -10.93 2.91 13.89
CA PHE A 74 -12.14 3.72 13.95
C PHE A 74 -12.36 4.59 12.70
N PHE A 75 -11.29 5.12 12.09
CA PHE A 75 -11.41 6.01 10.93
C PHE A 75 -11.33 5.27 9.59
N LEU A 76 -10.80 4.05 9.57
CA LEU A 76 -10.48 3.32 8.34
C LEU A 76 -11.46 2.17 8.03
N THR A 77 -12.28 1.74 8.98
CA THR A 77 -13.32 0.71 8.77
C THR A 77 -14.18 1.00 7.54
N GLY A 78 -14.59 2.25 7.33
CA GLY A 78 -15.45 2.63 6.19
C GLY A 78 -14.75 2.62 4.82
N CYS A 79 -13.42 2.58 4.79
CA CYS A 79 -12.61 2.55 3.56
C CYS A 79 -11.97 1.17 3.34
N PHE A 80 -12.30 0.17 4.17
CA PHE A 80 -11.65 -1.13 4.17
C PHE A 80 -11.80 -1.85 2.81
N GLU A 81 -13.02 -1.97 2.31
CA GLU A 81 -13.30 -2.67 1.04
C GLU A 81 -12.61 -1.98 -0.14
N ASP A 82 -12.74 -0.65 -0.23
CA ASP A 82 -12.10 0.18 -1.25
C ASP A 82 -10.58 0.03 -1.23
N PHE A 83 -9.98 0.03 -0.03
CA PHE A 83 -8.54 -0.17 0.13
C PHE A 83 -8.12 -1.53 -0.39
N MET A 84 -8.83 -2.60 0.00
CA MET A 84 -8.48 -3.96 -0.37
C MET A 84 -8.56 -4.20 -1.88
N GLU A 85 -9.59 -3.66 -2.52
CA GLU A 85 -9.72 -3.71 -3.99
C GLU A 85 -8.58 -2.94 -4.67
N ASN A 86 -8.37 -1.68 -4.28
CA ASN A 86 -7.32 -0.85 -4.89
C ASN A 86 -5.91 -1.42 -4.66
N ALA A 87 -5.64 -1.98 -3.48
CA ALA A 87 -4.35 -2.59 -3.16
C ALA A 87 -4.07 -3.82 -4.05
N ARG A 88 -5.07 -4.69 -4.26
CA ARG A 88 -4.94 -5.83 -5.19
C ARG A 88 -4.69 -5.38 -6.63
N LEU A 89 -5.40 -4.34 -7.09
CA LEU A 89 -5.17 -3.75 -8.41
C LEU A 89 -3.76 -3.18 -8.54
N LEU A 90 -3.25 -2.49 -7.52
CA LEU A 90 -1.88 -1.96 -7.52
C LEU A 90 -0.82 -3.05 -7.54
N MET A 91 -1.00 -4.12 -6.78
CA MET A 91 -0.12 -5.29 -6.82
C MET A 91 -0.08 -5.88 -8.23
N PHE A 92 -1.25 -6.09 -8.83
CA PHE A 92 -1.36 -6.66 -10.18
C PHE A 92 -0.78 -5.73 -11.26
N GLU A 93 -1.06 -4.42 -11.23
CA GLU A 93 -0.46 -3.46 -12.17
C GLU A 93 1.06 -3.47 -12.06
N SER A 94 1.59 -3.51 -10.84
CA SER A 94 3.03 -3.54 -10.58
C SER A 94 3.67 -4.84 -11.07
N PHE A 95 3.01 -5.98 -10.83
CA PHE A 95 3.45 -7.29 -11.29
C PHE A 95 3.50 -7.36 -12.82
N CYS A 96 2.41 -7.00 -13.50
CA CYS A 96 2.33 -6.99 -14.96
C CYS A 96 3.31 -6.01 -15.63
N ARG A 97 3.72 -4.96 -14.92
CA ARG A 97 4.72 -4.00 -15.43
C ARG A 97 6.13 -4.59 -15.46
N ILE A 98 6.45 -5.50 -14.54
CA ILE A 98 7.79 -6.06 -14.38
C ILE A 98 7.89 -7.44 -15.07
N HIS A 99 6.79 -8.19 -15.14
CA HIS A 99 6.73 -9.52 -15.75
C HIS A 99 6.05 -9.48 -17.13
N HIS A 100 6.81 -9.80 -18.19
CA HIS A 100 6.31 -9.87 -19.58
C HIS A 100 5.42 -11.11 -19.86
N SER A 101 5.35 -12.07 -18.92
CA SER A 101 4.48 -13.25 -19.00
C SER A 101 3.85 -13.52 -17.63
N VAL A 102 2.52 -13.42 -17.56
CA VAL A 102 1.74 -13.75 -16.36
C VAL A 102 1.29 -15.20 -16.48
N GLY A 103 1.87 -16.09 -15.68
CA GLY A 103 1.31 -17.42 -15.45
C GLY A 103 0.10 -17.28 -14.52
N ILE A 104 -1.09 -17.64 -15.02
CA ILE A 104 -2.29 -17.79 -14.20
C ILE A 104 -2.36 -19.28 -13.87
N GLU A 105 -1.65 -19.70 -12.82
CA GLU A 105 -1.79 -21.04 -12.25
C GLU A 105 -2.74 -21.00 -11.06
#